data_AF-A0A5E7FWX4-F1
#
_entry.id   AF-A0A5E7FWX4-F1
#
_cell.length_a   1.000
_cell.length_b   1.000
_cell.length_c   1.000
_cell.angle_alpha   90.00
_cell.angle_beta   90.00
_cell.angle_gamma   90.00
#
_symmetry.space_group_name_H-M   'P 1'
#
loop_
_entity.id
_entity.type
_entity.pdbx_description
1 polymer ?
#
loop_
_entity_poly.entity_id
_entity_poly.type
_entity_poly.pdbx_seq_one_letter_code
_entity_poly.pdbx_strand_id
1 'polypeptide(L)'
;MDLGARPWKVFFLITIPMIAPSLAAGGMMSFALSLDDLVLASFVSGPGSTTLPMEVFSAVRLGVKPEINAVASLILLAVSIVTFMVWYFSRRAEASRKRAIQEAMDQTASESWQQPKKQMLEATA
;
A
#
# COMPACT_ATOMS: atom_id res chain seq x y z
N MET A 1 31.11 -42.66 29.71
CA MET A 1 29.72 -42.28 29.39
C MET A 1 29.25 -41.19 30.38
N ASP A 2 29.96 -40.04 30.44
CA ASP A 2 30.35 -39.49 31.76
C ASP A 2 29.91 -38.06 32.04
N LEU A 3 28.72 -37.89 32.61
CA LEU A 3 28.38 -36.75 33.49
C LEU A 3 27.27 -37.06 34.53
N GLY A 4 26.81 -38.31 34.66
CA GLY A 4 25.81 -38.71 35.67
C GLY A 4 24.43 -38.03 35.57
N ALA A 5 24.19 -37.25 34.50
CA ALA A 5 22.96 -36.50 34.33
C ALA A 5 21.80 -37.45 33.99
N ARG A 6 20.72 -37.38 34.78
CA ARG A 6 19.49 -38.14 34.53
C ARG A 6 18.95 -37.85 33.12
N PRO A 7 18.44 -38.84 32.37
CA PRO A 7 17.98 -38.66 30.98
C PRO A 7 17.00 -37.50 30.79
N TRP A 8 16.10 -37.30 31.75
CA TRP A 8 15.15 -36.18 31.79
C TRP A 8 15.84 -34.80 31.82
N LYS A 9 16.95 -34.68 32.56
CA LYS A 9 17.71 -33.42 32.66
C LYS A 9 18.41 -33.12 31.33
N VAL A 10 18.98 -34.15 30.68
CA VAL A 10 19.61 -34.04 29.36
C VAL A 10 18.59 -33.63 28.30
N PHE A 11 17.39 -34.22 28.31
CA PHE A 11 16.33 -33.90 27.35
C PHE A 11 15.93 -32.42 27.39
N PHE A 12 15.64 -31.87 28.57
CA PHE A 12 15.21 -30.48 28.68
C PHE A 12 16.34 -29.45 28.59
N LEU A 13 17.56 -29.78 29.05
CA LEU A 13 18.69 -28.83 29.01
C LEU A 13 19.47 -28.87 27.69
N ILE A 14 19.46 -29.98 26.98
CA ILE A 14 20.33 -30.18 25.81
C ILE A 14 19.48 -30.45 24.57
N THR A 15 18.61 -31.46 24.60
CA THR A 15 17.85 -31.87 23.41
C THR A 15 16.81 -30.83 23.00
N ILE A 16 15.96 -30.37 23.91
CA ILE A 16 14.90 -29.38 23.64
C ILE A 16 15.50 -28.07 23.12
N PRO A 17 16.50 -27.43 23.73
CA PRO A 17 17.05 -26.17 23.22
C PRO A 17 17.74 -26.33 21.87
N MET A 18 18.32 -27.50 21.61
CA MET A 18 18.97 -27.82 20.33
C MET A 18 17.94 -27.96 19.18
N ILE A 19 16.78 -28.57 19.44
CA ILE A 19 15.71 -28.72 18.44
C ILE A 19 14.66 -27.60 18.48
N ALA A 20 14.70 -26.73 19.49
CA ALA A 20 13.78 -25.60 19.67
C ALA A 20 13.60 -24.72 18.43
N PRO A 21 14.66 -24.30 17.69
CA PRO A 21 14.47 -23.51 16.47
C PRO A 21 13.69 -24.28 15.39
N SER A 22 13.93 -25.58 15.24
CA SER A 22 13.19 -26.43 14.30
C SER A 22 11.74 -26.65 14.75
N LEU A 23 11.51 -26.76 16.06
CA LEU A 23 10.18 -26.88 16.64
C LEU A 23 9.37 -25.59 16.46
N ALA A 24 10.02 -24.43 16.57
CA ALA A 24 9.41 -23.14 16.30
C ALA A 24 9.06 -22.97 14.80
N ALA A 25 9.96 -23.37 13.90
CA ALA A 25 9.71 -23.36 12.46
C ALA A 25 8.55 -24.31 12.08
N GLY A 26 8.57 -25.54 12.60
CA GLY A 26 7.49 -26.51 12.41
C GLY A 26 6.16 -26.03 13.01
N GLY A 27 6.19 -25.43 14.20
CA GLY A 27 5.02 -24.83 14.83
C GLY A 27 4.41 -23.69 14.03
N MET A 28 5.24 -22.81 13.46
CA MET A 28 4.75 -21.75 12.55
C MET A 28 4.16 -22.32 11.26
N MET A 29 4.76 -23.38 10.69
CA MET A 29 4.22 -24.07 9.52
C MET A 29 2.87 -24.73 9.82
N SER A 30 2.74 -25.44 10.95
CA SER A 30 1.48 -26.05 11.39
C SER A 30 0.42 -25.00 11.71
N PHE A 31 0.80 -23.85 12.29
CA PHE A 31 -0.11 -22.73 12.51
C PHE A 31 -0.62 -22.13 11.19
N ALA A 32 0.27 -21.93 10.22
CA ALA A 32 -0.10 -21.45 8.88
C ALA A 32 -1.06 -22.43 8.18
N LEU A 33 -0.78 -23.73 8.25
CA LEU A 33 -1.66 -24.78 7.69
C LEU A 33 -3.03 -24.80 8.40
N SER A 34 -3.08 -24.59 9.71
CA SER A 34 -4.35 -24.51 10.45
C SER A 34 -5.23 -23.33 10.04
N LEU A 35 -4.65 -22.23 9.53
CA LEU A 35 -5.41 -21.11 8.99
C LEU A 35 -5.94 -21.40 7.57
N ASP A 36 -5.25 -22.25 6.82
CA ASP A 36 -5.61 -22.68 5.47
C ASP A 36 -6.74 -23.76 5.46
N ASP A 37 -6.83 -24.57 6.53
CA ASP A 37 -7.84 -25.63 6.70
C ASP A 37 -9.30 -25.13 6.90
N LEU A 38 -9.59 -23.85 6.63
CA LEU A 38 -10.94 -23.26 6.67
C LEU A 38 -11.96 -24.08 5.85
N VAL A 39 -11.55 -24.61 4.71
CA VAL A 39 -12.42 -25.41 3.82
C VAL A 39 -12.84 -26.71 4.54
N LEU A 40 -11.90 -27.42 5.14
CA LEU A 40 -12.18 -28.65 5.88
C LEU A 40 -13.02 -28.35 7.14
N ALA A 41 -12.67 -27.28 7.87
CA ALA A 41 -13.43 -26.83 9.02
C ALA A 41 -14.88 -26.46 8.64
N SER A 42 -15.12 -25.83 7.49
CA SER A 42 -16.47 -25.45 7.04
C SER A 42 -17.37 -26.65 6.72
N PHE A 43 -16.79 -27.77 6.27
CA PHE A 43 -17.54 -28.97 5.91
C PHE A 43 -17.73 -29.96 7.07
N VAL A 44 -16.81 -29.96 8.05
CA VAL A 44 -16.88 -30.83 9.24
C VAL A 44 -17.56 -30.15 10.43
N SER A 45 -17.56 -28.81 10.50
CA SER A 45 -18.24 -28.08 11.58
C SER A 45 -19.76 -28.19 11.43
N GLY A 46 -20.43 -28.76 12.43
CA GLY A 46 -21.88 -28.71 12.55
C GLY A 46 -22.40 -27.28 12.79
N PRO A 47 -23.70 -27.01 12.56
CA PRO A 47 -24.29 -25.69 12.73
C PRO A 47 -24.03 -25.15 14.15
N GLY A 48 -23.30 -24.03 14.25
CA GLY A 48 -23.00 -23.34 15.52
C GLY A 48 -21.53 -23.37 15.98
N SER A 49 -20.59 -24.00 15.27
CA SER A 49 -19.15 -23.93 15.60
C SER A 49 -18.42 -22.83 14.84
N THR A 50 -18.01 -21.81 15.58
CA THR A 50 -17.37 -20.60 15.07
C THR A 50 -15.86 -20.64 15.35
N THR A 51 -15.09 -21.28 14.46
CA THR A 51 -13.62 -21.21 14.53
C THR A 51 -13.13 -19.85 14.03
N LEU A 52 -11.97 -19.37 14.52
CA LEU A 52 -11.42 -18.05 14.16
C LEU A 52 -11.43 -17.77 12.63
N PRO A 53 -11.01 -18.72 11.76
CA PRO A 53 -11.08 -18.52 10.31
C PRO A 53 -12.52 -18.49 9.76
N MET A 54 -13.43 -19.31 10.30
CA MET A 54 -14.84 -19.32 9.91
C MET A 54 -15.54 -18.01 10.28
N GLU A 55 -15.24 -17.43 11.43
CA GLU A 55 -15.76 -16.11 11.84
C GLU A 55 -15.25 -14.99 10.95
N VAL A 56 -13.96 -14.99 10.60
CA VAL A 56 -13.39 -13.99 9.68
C VAL A 56 -14.00 -14.13 8.28
N PHE A 57 -14.12 -15.36 7.77
CA PHE A 57 -14.78 -15.63 6.49
C PHE A 57 -16.27 -15.28 6.52
N SER A 58 -16.98 -15.62 7.59
CA SER A 58 -18.39 -15.28 7.82
C SER A 58 -18.57 -13.76 7.93
N ALA A 59 -17.72 -13.03 8.63
CA ALA A 59 -17.76 -11.57 8.70
C ALA A 59 -17.54 -10.90 7.33
N VAL A 60 -16.75 -11.52 6.45
CA VAL A 60 -16.57 -11.06 5.05
C VAL A 60 -17.75 -11.47 4.17
N ARG A 61 -18.34 -12.68 4.37
CA ARG A 61 -19.38 -13.28 3.52
C ARG A 61 -20.82 -12.90 3.90
N LEU A 62 -21.11 -12.69 5.19
CA LEU A 62 -22.30 -12.00 5.70
C LEU A 62 -22.31 -10.51 5.27
N GLY A 63 -21.21 -10.07 4.66
CA GLY A 63 -21.07 -8.78 4.03
C GLY A 63 -20.82 -7.69 5.07
N VAL A 64 -19.97 -6.74 4.69
CA VAL A 64 -20.16 -5.36 5.13
C VAL A 64 -21.66 -5.07 5.14
N LYS A 65 -22.23 -4.64 6.26
CA LYS A 65 -23.62 -4.15 6.29
C LYS A 65 -23.81 -3.31 5.01
N PRO A 66 -24.87 -3.49 4.20
CA PRO A 66 -25.06 -2.72 2.97
C PRO A 66 -24.85 -1.21 3.18
N GLU A 67 -25.13 -0.75 4.39
CA GLU A 67 -24.80 0.56 4.96
C GLU A 67 -23.32 0.97 4.82
N ILE A 68 -22.36 0.12 5.19
CA ILE A 68 -20.91 0.38 5.12
C ILE A 68 -20.46 0.50 3.66
N ASN A 69 -20.96 -0.37 2.78
CA ASN A 69 -20.63 -0.29 1.35
C ASN A 69 -21.24 0.96 0.68
N ALA A 70 -22.44 1.37 1.11
CA ALA A 70 -23.07 2.61 0.66
C ALA A 70 -22.28 3.85 1.09
N VAL A 71 -21.81 3.90 2.34
CA VAL A 71 -20.97 5.00 2.84
C VAL A 71 -19.63 5.05 2.10
N ALA A 72 -18.97 3.91 1.89
CA ALA A 72 -17.71 3.84 1.14
C ALA A 72 -17.87 4.33 -0.31
N SER A 73 -18.96 3.95 -0.98
CA SER A 73 -19.28 4.39 -2.35
C SER A 73 -19.55 5.89 -2.41
N LEU A 74 -20.24 6.46 -1.41
CA LEU A 74 -20.53 7.89 -1.34
C LEU A 74 -19.26 8.73 -1.14
N ILE A 75 -18.35 8.27 -0.27
CA ILE A 75 -17.04 8.91 -0.05
C ILE A 75 -16.21 8.87 -1.34
N LEU A 76 -16.14 7.71 -2.00
CA LEU A 76 -15.41 7.56 -3.26
C LEU A 76 -15.98 8.49 -4.36
N LEU A 77 -17.30 8.59 -4.46
CA LEU A 77 -17.96 9.49 -5.40
C LEU A 77 -17.60 10.96 -5.10
N ALA A 78 -17.65 11.37 -3.84
CA ALA A 78 -17.33 12.73 -3.43
C ALA A 78 -15.86 13.10 -3.75
N VAL A 79 -14.90 12.23 -3.38
CA VAL A 79 -13.47 12.44 -3.69
C VAL A 79 -13.23 12.48 -5.19
N SER A 80 -13.90 11.61 -5.96
CA SER A 80 -13.78 11.59 -7.42
C SER A 80 -14.27 12.89 -8.05
N ILE A 81 -15.41 13.44 -7.59
CA ILE A 81 -15.94 14.72 -8.09
C ILE A 81 -14.98 15.86 -7.77
N VAL A 82 -14.48 15.96 -6.53
CA VAL A 82 -13.54 17.01 -6.12
C VAL A 82 -12.26 16.94 -6.96
N THR A 83 -11.70 15.73 -7.10
CA THR A 83 -10.49 15.52 -7.90
C THR A 83 -10.71 15.88 -9.37
N PHE A 84 -11.86 15.51 -9.93
CA PHE A 84 -12.23 15.87 -11.30
C PHE A 84 -12.40 17.38 -11.47
N MET A 85 -13.03 18.07 -10.52
CA MET A 85 -13.14 19.53 -10.54
C MET A 85 -11.77 20.19 -10.48
N VAL A 86 -10.90 19.78 -9.55
CA VAL A 86 -9.53 20.29 -9.44
C VAL A 86 -8.77 20.10 -10.76
N TRP A 87 -8.85 18.90 -11.35
CA TRP A 87 -8.24 18.63 -12.65
C TRP A 87 -8.81 19.52 -13.76
N TYR A 88 -10.14 19.69 -13.81
CA TYR A 88 -10.81 20.51 -14.81
C TYR A 88 -10.40 21.99 -14.72
N PHE A 89 -10.35 22.54 -13.50
CA PHE A 89 -9.93 23.91 -13.26
C PHE A 89 -8.43 24.11 -13.47
N SER A 90 -7.59 23.17 -13.02
CA SER A 90 -6.13 23.20 -13.24
C SER A 90 -5.81 23.18 -14.73
N ARG A 91 -6.52 22.35 -15.51
CA ARG A 91 -6.35 22.28 -16.97
C ARG A 91 -6.70 23.59 -17.67
N ARG A 92 -7.67 24.35 -17.15
CA ARG A 92 -7.97 25.71 -17.64
C ARG A 92 -6.89 26.71 -17.23
N ALA A 93 -6.36 26.63 -16.01
CA ALA A 93 -5.30 27.52 -15.53
C ALA A 93 -3.97 27.30 -16.27
N GLU A 94 -3.64 26.06 -16.61
CA GLU A 94 -2.43 25.70 -17.37
C GLU A 94 -2.41 26.31 -18.77
N ALA A 95 -3.58 26.42 -19.44
CA ALA A 95 -3.68 27.02 -20.76
C ALA A 95 -3.27 28.51 -20.74
N SER A 96 -3.67 29.24 -19.70
CA SER A 96 -3.26 30.64 -19.50
C SER A 96 -1.79 30.77 -19.10
N ARG A 97 -1.29 29.84 -18.29
CA ARG A 97 0.11 29.83 -17.84
C ARG A 97 1.09 29.57 -18.99
N LYS A 98 0.75 28.69 -19.93
CA LYS A 98 1.55 28.41 -21.12
C LYS A 98 1.68 29.64 -22.04
N ARG A 99 0.59 30.40 -22.20
CA ARG A 99 0.59 31.65 -23.00
C ARG A 99 1.48 32.72 -22.37
N ALA A 100 1.36 32.94 -21.06
CA ALA A 100 2.20 33.90 -20.34
C ALA A 100 3.70 33.54 -20.38
N ILE A 101 4.04 32.24 -20.30
CA ILE A 101 5.43 31.78 -20.43
C ILE A 101 5.94 32.00 -21.85
N GLN A 102 5.11 31.74 -22.87
CA GLN A 102 5.50 31.93 -24.26
C GLN A 102 5.70 33.41 -24.61
N GLU A 103 4.83 34.28 -24.12
CA GLU A 103 5.00 35.74 -24.23
C GLU A 103 6.29 36.23 -23.54
N ALA A 104 6.61 35.71 -22.35
CA ALA A 104 7.86 36.04 -21.66
C ALA A 104 9.10 35.51 -22.39
N MET A 105 9.02 34.32 -23.00
CA MET A 105 10.10 33.75 -23.80
C MET A 105 10.32 34.54 -25.10
N ASP A 106 9.25 34.94 -25.78
CA ASP A 106 9.32 35.73 -27.01
C ASP A 106 9.86 37.15 -26.74
N GLN A 107 9.48 37.77 -25.61
CA GLN A 107 10.05 39.04 -25.16
C GLN A 107 11.55 38.91 -24.87
N THR A 108 11.95 37.92 -24.07
CA THR A 108 13.37 37.68 -23.73
C THR A 108 14.20 37.38 -24.98
N ALA A 109 13.67 36.58 -25.90
CA ALA A 109 14.29 36.33 -27.20
C ALA A 109 14.45 37.65 -27.98
N SER A 110 13.38 38.45 -28.12
CA SER A 110 13.43 39.72 -28.84
C SER A 110 14.44 40.72 -28.25
N GLU A 111 14.54 40.82 -26.92
CA GLU A 111 15.52 41.66 -26.23
C GLU A 111 16.96 41.20 -26.47
N SER A 112 17.21 39.88 -26.45
CA SER A 112 18.53 39.31 -26.74
C SER A 112 18.99 39.56 -28.18
N TRP A 113 18.08 39.54 -29.17
CA TRP A 113 18.39 39.87 -30.56
C TRP A 113 18.61 41.38 -30.77
N GLN A 114 18.07 42.23 -29.89
CA GLN A 114 18.21 43.69 -29.95
C GLN A 114 19.54 44.19 -29.36
N GLN A 115 20.11 43.46 -28.38
CA GLN A 115 21.39 43.81 -27.74
C GLN A 115 22.58 43.99 -28.70
N PRO A 116 22.93 43.03 -29.58
CA PRO A 116 24.09 43.17 -30.47
C PRO A 116 23.92 44.30 -31.48
N LYS A 117 22.68 44.59 -31.91
CA LYS A 117 22.39 45.67 -32.86
C LYS A 117 22.60 47.06 -32.24
N LYS A 118 22.24 47.25 -30.97
CA LYS A 118 22.51 48.49 -30.23
C LYS A 118 24.01 48.71 -30.04
N GLN A 119 24.75 47.66 -29.69
CA GLN A 119 26.21 47.72 -29.54
C GLN A 119 26.92 48.05 -30.86
N MET A 120 26.44 47.55 -32.00
CA MET A 120 26.99 47.90 -33.31
C MET A 120 26.70 49.35 -33.71
N LEU A 121 25.53 49.89 -33.36
CA LEU A 121 25.16 51.28 -33.63
C LEU A 121 25.96 52.26 -32.78
N GLU A 122 26.21 51.95 -31.50
CA GLU A 122 27.07 52.73 -30.60
C GLU A 122 28.55 52.67 -31.00
N ALA A 123 29.03 51.56 -31.57
CA ALA A 123 30.39 51.43 -32.06
C ALA A 123 30.65 52.13 -33.41
N THR A 124 29.58 52.56 -34.11
CA THR A 124 29.67 53.22 -35.43
C THR A 124 29.39 54.74 -35.35
N ALA A 125 28.98 55.26 -34.19
CA ALA A 125 28.74 56.68 -33.91
C ALA A 125 29.94 57.31 -33.18
#